data_AF-A0A418IJT9-F1
#
_entry.id   AF-A0A418IJT9-F1
#
_cell.length_a   1.000
_cell.length_b   1.000
_cell.length_c   1.000
_cell.angle_alpha   90.00
_cell.angle_beta   90.00
_cell.angle_gamma   90.00
#
_symmetry.space_group_name_H-M   'P 1'
#
loop_
_entity.id
_entity.type
_entity.pdbx_description
1 polymer ?
#
loop_
_entity_poly.entity_id
_entity_poly.type
_entity_poly.pdbx_seq_one_letter_code
_entity_poly.pdbx_strand_id
1 'polypeptide(L)'
;MHDYNYNDTKKLELNAIDIKNNKNKIEWIYANYENITLKIQKYDMPWLIMNGYKIARIKNLDTTAYFNDLKVVFDFTKDKLIYVTYSD
;
A
#
# COMPACT_ATOMS: atom_id res chain seq x y z
N MET A 1 -27.72 6.15 20.77
CA MET A 1 -27.02 5.36 19.74
C MET A 1 -25.55 5.69 19.88
N HIS A 2 -24.74 4.74 20.33
CA HIS A 2 -23.29 4.91 20.31
C HIS A 2 -22.82 4.51 18.91
N ASP A 3 -22.47 5.49 18.10
CA ASP A 3 -21.76 5.27 16.85
C ASP A 3 -20.33 4.85 17.21
N TYR A 4 -20.14 3.55 17.46
CA TYR A 4 -18.82 2.96 17.54
C TYR A 4 -18.22 2.93 16.15
N ASN A 5 -17.52 4.00 15.78
CA ASN A 5 -16.61 4.01 14.64
C ASN A 5 -15.38 3.13 14.99
N TYR A 6 -15.55 1.81 15.00
CA TYR A 6 -14.43 0.86 14.97
C TYR A 6 -13.84 0.90 13.57
N ASN A 7 -13.05 1.94 13.29
CA ASN A 7 -12.25 1.97 12.09
C ASN A 7 -10.98 1.16 12.37
N ASP A 8 -11.08 -0.17 12.33
CA ASP A 8 -9.97 -1.13 12.48
C ASP A 8 -9.01 -1.11 11.26
N THR A 9 -8.96 0.02 10.55
CA THR A 9 -8.09 0.22 9.40
C THR A 9 -6.64 0.33 9.88
N LYS A 10 -5.87 -0.73 9.64
CA LYS A 10 -4.44 -0.78 9.93
C LYS A 10 -3.64 -0.22 8.75
N LYS A 11 -2.60 0.57 9.04
CA LYS A 11 -1.71 1.19 8.04
C LYS A 11 -0.42 0.40 7.88
N LEU A 12 -0.03 0.15 6.63
CA LEU A 12 1.27 -0.38 6.27
C LEU A 12 2.26 0.75 6.05
N GLU A 13 3.39 0.67 6.75
CA GLU A 13 4.53 1.55 6.59
C GLU A 13 5.39 1.05 5.43
N LEU A 14 5.47 1.85 4.38
CA LEU A 14 6.27 1.56 3.21
C LEU A 14 7.64 2.23 3.30
N ASN A 15 8.65 1.60 2.71
CA ASN A 15 9.98 2.17 2.62
C ASN A 15 9.98 3.39 1.67
N ALA A 16 10.23 4.57 2.24
CA ALA A 16 10.21 5.83 1.50
C ALA A 16 11.25 5.91 0.36
N ILE A 17 12.41 5.25 0.50
CA ILE A 17 13.44 5.23 -0.55
C ILE A 17 12.92 4.46 -1.76
N ASP A 18 12.27 3.31 -1.53
CA ASP A 18 11.72 2.51 -2.63
C ASP A 18 10.56 3.24 -3.33
N ILE A 19 9.70 3.93 -2.57
CA ILE A 19 8.64 4.79 -3.14
C ILE A 19 9.26 5.86 -4.03
N LYS A 20 10.27 6.58 -3.52
CA LYS A 20 10.95 7.64 -4.27
C LYS A 20 11.57 7.11 -5.57
N ASN A 21 12.22 5.94 -5.50
CA ASN A 21 12.83 5.31 -6.66
C ASN A 21 11.79 4.79 -7.68
N ASN A 22 10.60 4.41 -7.21
CA ASN A 22 9.50 3.95 -8.07
C ASN A 22 8.49 5.03 -8.44
N LYS A 23 8.73 6.30 -8.09
CA LYS A 23 7.81 7.43 -8.29
C LYS A 23 7.19 7.48 -9.70
N ASN A 24 8.03 7.47 -10.74
CA ASN A 24 7.55 7.53 -12.12
C ASN A 24 6.65 6.33 -12.48
N LYS A 25 6.96 5.16 -11.93
CA LYS A 25 6.19 3.94 -12.16
C LYS A 25 4.83 4.01 -11.45
N ILE A 26 4.81 4.49 -10.20
CA ILE A 26 3.59 4.72 -9.43
C ILE A 26 2.67 5.68 -10.19
N GLU A 27 3.21 6.82 -10.62
CA GLU A 27 2.45 7.84 -11.36
C GLU A 27 1.90 7.29 -12.67
N TRP A 28 2.72 6.52 -13.41
CA TRP A 28 2.29 5.87 -14.64
C TRP A 28 1.15 4.87 -14.39
N ILE A 29 1.26 4.01 -13.37
CA ILE A 29 0.18 3.07 -13.05
C ILE A 29 -1.10 3.82 -12.67
N TYR A 30 -0.99 4.86 -11.84
CA TYR A 30 -2.14 5.67 -11.43
C TYR A 30 -2.84 6.35 -12.62
N ALA A 31 -2.08 6.84 -13.61
CA ALA A 31 -2.65 7.55 -14.75
C ALA A 31 -3.21 6.63 -15.86
N ASN A 32 -2.75 5.38 -15.95
CA ASN A 32 -3.01 4.53 -17.13
C ASN A 32 -3.86 3.29 -16.85
N TYR A 33 -4.16 2.97 -15.58
CA TYR A 33 -4.97 1.80 -15.25
C TYR A 33 -6.31 2.21 -14.67
N GLU A 34 -7.38 1.71 -15.26
CA GLU A 34 -8.75 1.90 -14.77
C GLU A 34 -8.95 1.30 -13.38
N ASN A 35 -8.30 0.15 -13.11
CA ASN A 35 -8.36 -0.54 -11.84
C ASN A 35 -6.95 -0.78 -11.28
N ILE A 36 -6.77 -0.48 -9.99
CA ILE A 36 -5.52 -0.70 -9.28
C ILE A 36 -5.65 -1.97 -8.44
N THR A 37 -4.81 -2.95 -8.74
CA THR A 37 -4.65 -4.19 -8.00
C THR A 37 -3.45 -4.09 -7.06
N LEU A 38 -3.63 -4.54 -5.83
CA LEU A 38 -2.59 -4.57 -4.81
C LEU A 38 -2.39 -5.99 -4.31
N LYS A 39 -1.14 -6.37 -4.09
CA LYS A 39 -0.78 -7.65 -3.47
C LYS A 39 0.40 -7.44 -2.53
N ILE A 40 0.47 -8.26 -1.48
CA ILE A 40 1.64 -8.31 -0.61
C ILE A 40 2.38 -9.62 -0.88
N GLN A 41 3.63 -9.50 -1.32
CA GLN A 41 4.54 -10.64 -1.39
C GLN A 41 5.25 -10.75 -0.04
N LYS A 42 5.00 -11.82 0.71
CA LYS A 42 5.50 -11.99 2.09
C LYS A 42 6.90 -12.63 2.22
N TYR A 43 7.40 -13.29 1.16
CA TYR A 43 8.64 -14.08 1.23
C TYR A 43 9.91 -13.21 1.38
N ASP A 44 10.85 -13.66 2.23
CA ASP A 44 12.13 -13.05 2.61
C ASP A 44 12.06 -11.64 3.18
N MET A 45 11.54 -10.70 2.39
CA MET A 45 11.31 -9.32 2.77
C MET A 45 9.96 -8.89 2.19
N PRO A 46 9.03 -8.39 3.00
CA PRO A 46 7.69 -8.13 2.50
C PRO A 46 7.66 -6.95 1.53
N TRP A 47 7.03 -7.15 0.37
CA TRP A 47 6.90 -6.15 -0.69
C TRP A 47 5.45 -5.85 -1.01
N LEU A 48 5.15 -4.57 -1.22
CA LEU A 48 3.94 -4.14 -1.89
C LEU A 48 4.10 -4.29 -3.40
N ILE A 49 3.16 -5.00 -4.00
CA ILE A 49 3.02 -5.15 -5.45
C ILE A 49 1.80 -4.36 -5.90
N MET A 50 1.95 -3.49 -6.89
CA MET A 50 0.88 -2.70 -7.49
C MET A 50 0.83 -2.97 -8.99
N ASN A 51 -0.30 -3.49 -9.49
CA ASN A 51 -0.46 -3.92 -10.89
C ASN A 51 0.69 -4.81 -11.40
N GLY A 52 1.16 -5.72 -10.53
CA GLY A 52 2.26 -6.65 -10.84
C GLY A 52 3.67 -6.10 -10.60
N TYR A 53 3.83 -4.80 -10.31
CA TYR A 53 5.14 -4.18 -10.08
C TYR A 53 5.50 -4.10 -8.60
N LYS A 54 6.75 -4.43 -8.25
CA LYS A 54 7.32 -4.16 -6.91
C LYS A 54 7.46 -2.65 -6.70
N ILE A 55 6.74 -2.10 -5.72
CA ILE A 55 6.70 -0.68 -5.42
C ILE A 55 7.60 -0.34 -4.24
N ALA A 56 7.37 -0.97 -3.10
CA ALA A 56 8.10 -0.66 -1.88
C ALA A 56 8.12 -1.84 -0.91
N ARG A 57 9.21 -1.92 -0.14
CA ARG A 57 9.28 -2.82 1.01
C ARG A 57 8.35 -2.33 2.11
N ILE A 58 7.76 -3.26 2.84
CA ILE A 58 6.87 -3.01 3.97
C ILE A 58 7.71 -3.17 5.25
N LYS A 59 7.64 -2.18 6.15
CA LYS A 59 8.44 -2.15 7.38
C LYS A 59 7.76 -2.82 8.56
N ASN A 60 6.42 -2.73 8.63
CA ASN A 60 5.62 -3.17 9.77
C ASN A 60 4.63 -4.29 9.39
N LEU A 61 5.08 -5.25 8.57
CA LEU A 61 4.20 -6.34 8.17
C LEU A 61 4.11 -7.41 9.27
N ASP A 62 2.90 -7.63 9.79
CA ASP A 62 2.58 -8.88 10.48
C ASP A 62 2.45 -9.99 9.43
N THR A 63 3.39 -10.93 9.43
CA THR A 63 3.41 -12.03 8.45
C THR A 63 2.26 -13.01 8.65
N THR A 64 1.66 -13.04 9.84
CA THR A 64 0.53 -13.92 10.20
C THR A 64 -0.83 -13.33 9.80
N ALA A 65 -0.93 -12.02 9.61
CA ALA A 65 -2.17 -11.34 9.24
C ALA A 65 -2.64 -11.71 7.83
N TYR A 66 -3.96 -11.84 7.65
CA TYR A 66 -4.58 -11.95 6.33
C TYR A 66 -4.90 -10.55 5.82
N PHE A 67 -4.44 -10.25 4.61
CA PHE A 67 -4.63 -8.94 4.00
C PHE A 67 -5.75 -9.03 2.98
N ASN A 68 -6.98 -8.98 3.47
CA ASN A 68 -8.14 -8.78 2.62
C ASN A 68 -8.32 -7.28 2.36
N ASP A 69 -8.81 -6.93 1.17
CA ASP A 69 -9.22 -5.55 0.83
C ASP A 69 -8.13 -4.48 1.00
N LEU A 70 -6.93 -4.75 0.51
CA LEU A 70 -5.88 -3.75 0.40
C LEU A 70 -6.38 -2.54 -0.38
N LYS A 71 -6.28 -1.36 0.23
CA LYS A 71 -6.57 -0.08 -0.41
C LYS A 71 -5.34 0.79 -0.42
N VAL A 72 -5.15 1.51 -1.52
CA VAL A 72 -4.06 2.45 -1.69
C VAL A 72 -4.59 3.87 -1.70
N VAL A 73 -3.97 4.75 -0.93
CA VAL A 73 -4.24 6.19 -0.96
C VAL A 73 -3.02 6.88 -1.55
N PHE A 74 -3.24 7.65 -2.61
CA PHE A 74 -2.21 8.46 -3.25
C PHE A 74 -2.33 9.89 -2.75
N ASP A 75 -1.29 10.37 -2.06
CA ASP A 75 -1.15 11.79 -1.76
C ASP A 75 0.04 12.35 -2.52
N PHE A 76 -0.23 13.09 -3.60
CA PHE A 76 0.79 13.70 -4.44
C PHE A 76 1.16 15.13 -4.04
N THR A 77 0.56 15.66 -2.96
CA THR A 77 0.70 17.06 -2.56
C THR A 77 1.85 17.32 -1.57
N LYS A 78 2.28 16.28 -0.83
CA LYS A 78 3.43 16.32 0.09
C LYS A 78 4.31 15.09 -0.12
N ASP A 79 5.40 15.24 -0.89
CA ASP A 79 6.43 14.20 -1.09
C ASP A 79 5.91 12.79 -1.45
N LYS A 80 4.81 12.73 -2.22
CA LYS A 80 4.27 11.55 -2.93
C LYS A 80 4.36 10.25 -2.13
N LEU A 81 3.66 10.20 -1.01
CA LEU A 81 3.55 8.97 -0.22
C LEU A 81 2.35 8.15 -0.69
N ILE A 82 2.61 6.86 -0.88
CA ILE A 82 1.56 5.86 -0.95
C ILE A 82 1.32 5.37 0.48
N TYR A 83 0.06 5.35 0.90
CA TYR A 83 -0.37 4.62 2.09
C TYR A 83 -1.17 3.40 1.66
N VAL A 84 -0.90 2.25 2.28
CA VAL A 84 -1.72 1.06 2.10
C VAL A 84 -2.40 0.72 3.40
N THR A 85 -3.70 0.52 3.31
CA THR A 85 -4.55 0.15 4.45
C THR A 85 -5.20 -1.20 4.22
N TYR A 86 -5.43 -1.93 5.29
CA TYR A 86 -6.23 -3.16 5.29
C TYR A 86 -7.18 -3.17 6.49
N SER A 87 -8.26 -3.91 6.36
CA SER A 87 -9.22 -4.21 7.43
C SER A 87 -9.21 -5.73 7.64
N ASP A 88 -9.40 -6.16 8.90
CA ASP A 88 -9.61 -7.58 9.24
C ASP A 88 -11.03 -8.03 8.87
#